data_AF-A0A1W9TTF3-F1
#
_entry.id   AF-A0A1W9TTF3-F1
#
_cell.length_a   1.000
_cell.length_b   1.000
_cell.length_c   1.000
_cell.angle_alpha   90.00
_cell.angle_beta   90.00
_cell.angle_gamma   90.00
#
_symmetry.space_group_name_H-M   'P 1'
#
loop_
_entity.id
_entity.type
_entity.pdbx_description
1 polymer ?
#
loop_
_entity_poly.entity_id
_entity_poly.type
_entity_poly.pdbx_seq_one_letter_code
_entity_poly.pdbx_strand_id
1 'polypeptide(L)' 'MQIKVDCYCGYRGEETPKYISMGTSRVEVRKILDRWLAPDHRYFKVLGDDNAIYIIRHDQEKWQWDLTFFSSLANKISNQ' A
#
# COMPACT_ATOMS: atom_id res chain seq x y z
N MET A 1 -2.71 7.84 -7.24
CA MET A 1 -2.51 6.97 -8.41
C MET A 1 -3.24 5.68 -8.12
N GLN A 2 -4.21 5.27 -8.95
CA GLN A 2 -4.99 4.06 -8.68
C GLN A 2 -4.10 2.81 -8.80
N ILE A 3 -4.26 1.87 -7.87
CA ILE A 3 -3.50 0.62 -7.79
C ILE A 3 -4.44 -0.55 -7.49
N LYS A 4 -3.96 -1.78 -7.72
CA LYS A 4 -4.64 -2.97 -7.21
C LYS A 4 -3.97 -3.43 -5.93
N VAL A 5 -4.76 -3.83 -4.96
CA VAL A 5 -4.27 -4.37 -3.69
C VAL A 5 -4.94 -5.70 -3.44
N ASP A 6 -4.14 -6.75 -3.32
CA ASP A 6 -4.63 -8.04 -2.84
C ASP A 6 -4.64 -8.00 -1.32
N CYS A 7 -5.79 -8.26 -0.70
CA CYS A 7 -5.93 -8.31 0.74
C CYS A 7 -6.01 -9.76 1.23
N TYR A 8 -5.43 -10.03 2.39
CA TYR A 8 -5.80 -11.22 3.15
C TYR A 8 -6.96 -10.88 4.08
N CYS A 9 -8.08 -11.57 3.91
CA CYS A 9 -9.17 -11.54 4.87
C CYS A 9 -8.81 -12.49 6.02
N GLY A 10 -8.32 -11.95 7.14
CA GLY A 10 -8.15 -12.74 8.36
C GLY A 10 -9.49 -13.23 8.90
N TYR A 11 -9.46 -14.17 9.86
CA TYR A 11 -10.64 -14.77 10.52
C TYR A 11 -11.60 -13.77 11.19
N ARG A 12 -11.20 -12.49 11.33
CA ARG A 12 -12.00 -11.39 11.89
C ARG A 12 -12.46 -10.35 10.85
N GLY A 13 -12.28 -10.62 9.56
CA GLY A 13 -12.72 -9.71 8.48
C GLY A 13 -11.87 -8.44 8.32
N GLU A 14 -10.72 -8.35 9.01
CA GLU A 14 -9.77 -7.27 8.75
C GLU A 14 -8.98 -7.57 7.47
N GLU A 15 -9.30 -6.83 6.41
CA GLU A 15 -8.51 -6.80 5.18
C GLU A 15 -7.14 -6.18 5.47
N THR A 16 -6.10 -6.99 5.32
CA THR A 16 -4.70 -6.55 5.41
C THR A 16 -4.03 -6.66 4.05
N PRO A 17 -3.40 -5.57 3.55
CA PRO A 17 -2.67 -5.60 2.28
C PRO A 17 -1.59 -6.68 2.27
N LYS A 18 -1.61 -7.54 1.25
CA LYS A 18 -0.62 -8.58 0.97
C LYS A 18 0.25 -8.25 -0.24
N TYR A 19 -0.37 -7.75 -1.30
CA TYR A 19 0.33 -7.37 -2.52
C TYR A 19 -0.17 -6.03 -3.04
N ILE A 20 0.75 -5.23 -3.55
CA ILE A 20 0.46 -3.98 -4.26
C ILE A 20 0.85 -4.19 -5.72
N SER A 21 -0.06 -3.90 -6.65
CA SER A 21 0.21 -3.96 -8.09
C SER A 21 0.08 -2.58 -8.72
N MET A 22 1.15 -2.14 -9.37
CA MET A 22 1.28 -0.86 -10.09
C MET A 22 1.67 -1.16 -11.54
N GLY A 23 0.67 -1.28 -12.42
CA GLY A 23 0.91 -1.71 -13.80
C GLY A 23 1.47 -3.13 -13.86
N THR A 24 2.71 -3.27 -14.35
CA THR A 24 3.42 -4.57 -14.44
C THR A 24 4.21 -4.92 -13.18
N SER A 25 4.44 -3.97 -12.27
CA SER A 25 5.17 -4.20 -11.03
C SER A 25 4.24 -4.72 -9.94
N ARG A 26 4.63 -5.83 -9.31
CA ARG A 26 3.95 -6.39 -8.13
C ARG A 26 4.92 -6.42 -6.97
N VAL A 27 4.49 -5.92 -5.82
CA VAL A 27 5.28 -5.78 -4.60
C VAL A 27 4.59 -6.55 -3.48
N GLU A 28 5.33 -7.42 -2.81
CA GLU A 28 4.83 -8.11 -1.62
C GLU A 28 4.95 -7.21 -0.39
N VAL A 29 3.88 -7.13 0.40
CA VAL A 29 3.89 -6.41 1.67
C VAL A 29 4.60 -7.26 2.72
N ARG A 30 5.86 -6.94 3.00
CA ARG A 30 6.64 -7.60 4.06
C ARG A 30 6.17 -7.20 5.45
N LYS A 31 5.80 -5.93 5.64
CA LYS A 31 5.40 -5.42 6.95
C LYS A 31 4.42 -4.26 6.82
N ILE A 32 3.37 -4.28 7.63
CA ILE A 32 2.54 -3.10 7.89
C ILE A 32 3.25 -2.30 9.00
N LEU A 33 3.66 -1.09 8.67
CA LEU A 33 4.36 -0.19 9.58
C LEU A 33 3.38 0.66 10.40
N ASP A 34 2.26 1.04 9.79
CA ASP A 34 1.23 1.85 10.42
C ASP A 34 -0.13 1.66 9.71
N ARG A 35 -1.22 1.91 10.43
CA ARG A 35 -2.59 1.88 9.95
C ARG A 35 -3.40 2.94 10.69
N TRP A 36 -4.11 3.77 9.94
CA TRP A 36 -5.02 4.76 10.53
C TRP A 36 -6.33 4.85 9.75
N LEU A 37 -7.38 5.18 10.48
CA LEU A 37 -8.73 5.38 9.96
C LEU A 37 -8.96 6.88 9.79
N ALA A 38 -9.56 7.24 8.66
CA ALA A 38 -10.26 8.49 8.41
C ALA A 38 -11.76 8.18 8.27
N PRO A 39 -12.67 9.17 8.30
CA PRO A 39 -14.12 8.94 8.26
C PRO A 39 -14.59 8.07 7.08
N ASP A 40 -13.95 8.19 5.93
CA ASP A 40 -14.31 7.59 4.64
C ASP A 40 -13.17 6.76 4.02
N HIS A 41 -11.98 6.78 4.65
CA HIS A 41 -10.79 6.13 4.12
C HIS A 41 -10.04 5.35 5.19
N ARG A 42 -9.36 4.29 4.75
CA ARG A 42 -8.36 3.58 5.55
C ARG A 42 -6.99 3.72 4.90
N TYR A 43 -6.00 4.09 5.69
CA TYR A 43 -4.64 4.21 5.21
C TYR A 43 -3.75 3.13 5.80
N PHE A 44 -2.78 2.70 5.01
CA PHE A 44 -1.74 1.77 5.42
C PHE A 44 -0.38 2.32 4.98
N LYS A 45 0.55 2.36 5.93
CA LYS A 45 1.97 2.52 5.62
C LYS A 45 2.62 1.14 5.62
N VAL A 46 3.25 0.75 4.52
CA VAL A 46 3.81 -0.60 4.37
C VAL A 46 5.24 -0.57 3.86
N LEU A 47 6.00 -1.60 4.24
CA LEU A 47 7.31 -1.94 3.69
C LEU A 47 7.13 -3.03 2.64
N GLY A 48 7.56 -2.74 1.41
CA GLY A 48 7.61 -3.69 0.31
C GLY A 48 8.80 -4.64 0.39
N ASP A 49 8.76 -5.71 -0.40
CA ASP A 49 9.86 -6.65 -0.58
C ASP A 49 11.03 -6.09 -1.39
N ASP A 50 10.77 -5.00 -2.13
CA ASP A 50 11.75 -4.16 -2.79
C ASP A 50 12.45 -3.16 -1.86
N ASN A 51 12.20 -3.25 -0.54
CA ASN A 51 12.69 -2.34 0.51
C ASN A 51 12.20 -0.88 0.36
N ALA A 52 11.11 -0.65 -0.38
CA ALA A 52 10.48 0.66 -0.47
C ALA A 52 9.33 0.83 0.52
N ILE A 53 9.01 2.09 0.83
CA ILE A 53 7.90 2.48 1.69
C ILE A 53 6.75 2.99 0.83
N TYR A 54 5.56 2.52 1.13
CA TYR A 54 4.33 2.92 0.46
C TYR A 54 3.30 3.43 1.47
N ILE A 55 2.56 4.46 1.10
CA ILE A 55 1.29 4.81 1.76
C ILE A 55 0.17 4.60 0.76
N ILE A 56 -0.69 3.64 1.09
CA ILE A 56 -1.87 3.29 0.28
C ILE A 56 -3.14 3.66 1.03
N ARG A 57 -4.14 4.12 0.28
CA ARG A 57 -5.43 4.56 0.77
C ARG A 57 -6.52 3.66 0.17
N HIS A 58 -7.36 3.09 1.02
CA HIS A 58 -8.58 2.39 0.65
C HIS A 58 -9.77 3.33 0.86
N ASP A 59 -10.47 3.66 -0.22
CA ASP A 59 -11.81 4.24 -0.18
C ASP A 59 -12.82 3.10 0.03
N GLN A 60 -13.46 3.06 1.18
CA GLN A 60 -14.36 1.96 1.57
C GLN A 60 -15.72 2.02 0.86
N GLU A 61 -16.11 3.18 0.33
CA GLU A 61 -17.38 3.35 -0.38
C GLU A 61 -17.22 2.90 -1.84
N LYS A 62 -16.14 3.34 -2.48
CA LYS A 62 -15.85 3.02 -3.89
C LYS A 62 -15.11 1.70 -4.06
N TRP A 63 -14.62 1.10 -2.98
CA TRP A 63 -13.77 -0.10 -3.00
C TRP A 63 -12.53 0.08 -3.89
N GLN A 64 -11.91 1.26 -3.79
CA GLN A 64 -10.77 1.65 -4.62
C GLN A 64 -9.53 1.88 -3.78
N TRP A 65 -8.39 1.52 -4.35
CA TRP A 65 -7.08 1.72 -3.75
C TRP A 65 -6.26 2.76 -4.51
N ASP A 66 -5.67 3.68 -3.77
CA ASP A 66 -4.75 4.68 -4.28
C ASP A 66 -3.39 4.59 -3.60
N LEU A 67 -2.32 4.68 -4.39
CA LEU A 67 -1.01 5.06 -3.90
C LEU A 67 -0.98 6.58 -3.70
N THR A 68 -0.66 6.98 -2.46
CA THR A 68 -0.58 8.39 -2.05
C THR A 68 0.86 8.84 -1.78
N PHE A 69 1.75 7.90 -1.42
CA PHE A 69 3.18 8.16 -1.23
C PHE A 69 3.99 6.91 -1.55
N PHE A 70 5.17 7.12 -2.14
CA PHE A 70 6.16 6.08 -2.39
C PHE A 70 7.57 6.63 -2.19
N SER A 71 8.41 5.86 -1.52
CA SER A 71 9.83 6.16 -1.36
C SER A 71 10.65 4.89 -1.47
N SER A 72 11.51 4.82 -2.49
CA SER A 72 12.52 3.79 -2.65
C SER A 72 13.91 4.40 -2.48
N LEU A 73 14.84 3.62 -1.94
CA LEU A 73 16.26 4.00 -1.87
C LEU A 73 16.86 4.19 -3.27
N ALA A 74 16.36 3.47 -4.28
CA ALA A 74 16.79 3.62 -5.68
C ALA A 74 16.48 5.01 -6.26
N ASN A 75 15.38 5.64 -5.83
CA ASN A 75 14.99 6.98 -6.28
C ASN A 75 15.80 8.12 -5.66
N LYS A 76 16.70 7.84 -4.71
CA LYS A 76 17.58 8.86 -4.11
C LYS A 76 18.88 9.08 -4.88
N ILE A 77 19.21 8.20 -5.84
CA ILE A 77 20.49 8.25 -6.57
C ILE A 77 20.44 9.20 -7.77
N SER A 78 19.25 9.63 -8.22
CA SER A 78 19.06 10.44 -9.43
C SER A 78 19.01 11.96 -9.18
N ASN A 79 19.58 12.48 -8.11
CA ASN A 79 19.77 13.93 -7.90
C ASN A 79 21.21 14.21 -7.44
N GLN A 80 22.18 14.07 -8.34
CA GLN A 80 23.46 14.79 -8.33
C GLN A 80 23.87 15.13 -9.77
#